data_AF-A0A8T6D0V4-F1
#
_entry.id   AF-A0A8T6D0V4-F1
#
_cell.length_a   1.000
_cell.length_b   1.000
_cell.length_c   1.000
_cell.angle_alpha   90.00
_cell.angle_beta   90.00
_cell.angle_gamma   90.00
#
_symmetry.space_group_name_H-M   'P 1'
#
loop_
_entity.id
_entity.type
_entity.pdbx_description
1 polymer ?
#
loop_
_entity_poly.entity_id
_entity_poly.type
_entity_poly.pdbx_seq_one_letter_code
_entity_poly.pdbx_strand_id
1 'polypeptide(L)'
;MHIAACYTYPVKGMTTHSMASLELRPGESVVGDRAFIFAFGNAEPSGSVGWVSKRHSVTMLNTPYLAWIESGWDPEARVLSVTVKGQTRTAEVDDQASRMELSDWMTDVVLGLPENPLRGRPEREPLRLLGDGEARFTDRGPTQISLGGLSSLADLSEKAGVDVDMRRFRLNFSVDGLGQWGEFDWVGKRVKIGETVEIEVTAPIQRCNAVNASPTGEGRDMDLMKVLNAEYGHLDFGVEANVIVGGEVRVGDEMTVVD
;
A
#
# COMPACT_ATOMS: atom_id res chain seq x y z
N MET A 1 17.02 10.09 14.15
CA MET A 1 16.26 8.94 13.58
C MET A 1 15.78 9.42 12.24
N HIS A 2 15.80 8.61 11.19
CA HIS A 2 15.66 9.15 9.83
C HIS A 2 14.84 8.24 8.91
N ILE A 3 14.34 8.82 7.82
CA ILE A 3 13.66 8.09 6.76
C ILE A 3 14.69 7.25 6.00
N ALA A 4 14.60 5.93 6.13
CA ALA A 4 15.50 4.99 5.47
C ALA A 4 15.05 4.64 4.05
N ALA A 5 13.74 4.63 3.80
CA ALA A 5 13.18 4.36 2.48
C ALA A 5 11.78 4.98 2.33
N CYS A 6 11.45 5.39 1.11
CA CYS A 6 10.13 5.88 0.72
C CYS A 6 9.51 4.94 -0.33
N TYR A 7 8.22 4.65 -0.17
CA TYR A 7 7.47 3.76 -1.05
C TYR A 7 6.09 4.31 -1.42
N THR A 8 5.70 4.10 -2.67
CA THR A 8 4.34 4.37 -3.17
C THR A 8 3.76 3.16 -3.92
N TYR A 9 2.43 3.13 -4.02
CA TYR A 9 1.64 2.05 -4.57
C TYR A 9 0.50 2.61 -5.42
N PRO A 10 0.73 3.08 -6.66
CA PRO A 10 -0.29 3.76 -7.46
C PRO A 10 -1.62 2.99 -7.56
N VAL A 11 -1.53 1.67 -7.74
CA VAL A 11 -2.68 0.77 -7.67
C VAL A 11 -2.66 -0.02 -6.36
N LYS A 12 -3.77 0.03 -5.62
CA LYS A 12 -3.93 -0.74 -4.39
C LYS A 12 -3.77 -2.24 -4.65
N GLY A 13 -2.82 -2.85 -3.96
CA GLY A 13 -2.56 -4.28 -4.03
C GLY A 13 -1.52 -4.70 -5.06
N MET A 14 -0.95 -3.78 -5.84
CA MET A 14 0.13 -4.04 -6.81
C MET A 14 1.53 -3.73 -6.26
N THR A 15 2.57 -3.96 -7.06
CA THR A 15 3.99 -3.88 -6.67
C THR A 15 4.38 -2.58 -5.95
N THR A 16 5.43 -2.67 -5.15
CA THR A 16 6.02 -1.54 -4.43
C THR A 16 6.91 -0.69 -5.34
N HIS A 17 6.78 0.63 -5.29
CA HIS A 17 7.67 1.56 -5.99
C HIS A 17 8.58 2.25 -4.99
N SER A 18 9.89 2.03 -5.09
CA SER A 18 10.89 2.73 -4.26
C SER A 18 11.12 4.13 -4.84
N MET A 19 11.04 5.14 -3.98
CA MET A 19 11.13 6.54 -4.37
C MET A 19 12.27 7.22 -3.60
N ALA A 20 12.93 8.20 -4.22
CA ALA A 20 13.87 9.07 -3.52
C ALA A 20 13.16 10.07 -2.59
N SER A 21 11.94 10.46 -2.96
CA SER A 21 11.08 11.34 -2.18
C SER A 21 9.60 11.09 -2.44
N LEU A 22 8.75 11.57 -1.53
CA LEU A 22 7.29 11.56 -1.64
C LEU A 22 6.73 12.93 -1.23
N GLU A 23 5.75 13.42 -1.98
CA GLU A 23 4.99 14.61 -1.60
C GLU A 23 3.84 14.21 -0.66
N LEU A 24 3.76 14.86 0.50
CA LEU A 24 2.69 14.73 1.47
C LEU A 24 1.78 15.96 1.47
N ARG A 25 0.47 15.73 1.50
CA ARG A 25 -0.54 16.79 1.58
C ARG A 25 -1.56 16.53 2.70
N PRO A 26 -1.85 17.53 3.55
CA PRO A 26 -2.91 17.42 4.56
C PRO A 26 -4.24 17.06 3.90
N GLY A 27 -4.93 16.06 4.45
CA GLY A 27 -6.20 15.57 3.89
C GLY A 27 -6.07 14.66 2.66
N GLU A 28 -4.88 14.45 2.10
CA GLU A 28 -4.66 13.58 0.93
C GLU A 28 -3.61 12.48 1.15
N SER A 29 -2.76 12.58 2.18
CA SER A 29 -1.63 11.70 2.49
C SER A 29 -0.48 11.79 1.46
N VAL A 30 0.03 10.67 0.93
CA VAL A 30 1.02 10.64 -0.16
C VAL A 30 0.31 10.91 -1.50
N VAL A 31 0.80 11.86 -2.27
CA VAL A 31 0.25 12.18 -3.60
C VAL A 31 0.40 10.99 -4.55
N GLY A 32 -0.72 10.57 -5.17
CA GLY A 32 -0.77 9.46 -6.13
C GLY A 32 -0.67 8.06 -5.53
N ASP A 33 -0.50 7.92 -4.21
CA ASP A 33 -0.48 6.62 -3.55
C ASP A 33 -1.89 6.02 -3.47
N ARG A 34 -2.02 4.76 -3.87
CA ARG A 34 -3.28 3.99 -3.90
C ARG A 34 -4.40 4.78 -4.58
N ALA A 35 -4.04 5.53 -5.63
CA ALA A 35 -4.95 6.35 -6.40
C ALA A 35 -5.96 5.55 -7.21
N PHE A 36 -5.64 4.27 -7.45
CA PHE A 36 -6.45 3.36 -8.25
C PHE A 36 -6.67 2.03 -7.53
N ILE A 37 -7.73 1.32 -7.94
CA ILE A 37 -8.01 -0.04 -7.51
C ILE A 37 -8.79 -0.79 -8.60
N PHE A 38 -8.55 -2.10 -8.72
CA PHE A 38 -9.41 -2.99 -9.49
C PHE A 38 -10.49 -3.60 -8.59
N ALA A 39 -11.69 -3.02 -8.67
CA ALA A 39 -12.86 -3.50 -7.96
C ALA A 39 -13.55 -4.64 -8.70
N PHE A 40 -14.32 -5.45 -7.99
CA PHE A 40 -15.18 -6.45 -8.61
C PHE A 40 -16.33 -5.79 -9.40
N GLY A 41 -16.84 -6.49 -10.41
CA GLY A 41 -17.98 -6.06 -11.23
C GLY A 41 -19.20 -5.69 -10.39
N ASN A 42 -19.50 -6.47 -9.35
CA ASN A 42 -20.58 -6.21 -8.39
C ASN A 42 -20.23 -5.30 -7.20
N ALA A 43 -19.06 -4.67 -7.17
CA ALA A 43 -18.77 -3.70 -6.11
C ALA A 43 -19.75 -2.50 -6.20
N GLU A 44 -20.12 -1.92 -5.07
CA GLU A 44 -20.92 -0.69 -5.05
C GLU A 44 -20.07 0.42 -4.44
N PRO A 45 -19.43 1.26 -5.28
CA PRO A 45 -18.66 2.40 -4.82
C PRO A 45 -19.53 3.37 -4.03
N SER A 46 -18.97 3.92 -2.96
CA SER A 46 -19.65 4.87 -2.08
C SER A 46 -18.97 6.25 -2.11
N GLY A 47 -19.77 7.29 -1.89
CA GLY A 47 -19.29 8.68 -1.86
C GLY A 47 -18.97 9.26 -3.24
N SER A 48 -18.57 10.54 -3.27
CA SER A 48 -18.24 11.27 -4.49
C SER A 48 -17.00 10.76 -5.21
N VAL A 49 -16.08 10.13 -4.46
CA VAL A 49 -14.80 9.60 -4.97
C VAL A 49 -14.85 8.11 -5.33
N GLY A 50 -16.03 7.49 -5.24
CA GLY A 50 -16.21 6.08 -5.58
C GLY A 50 -15.35 5.12 -4.76
N TRP A 51 -15.22 5.37 -3.44
CA TRP A 51 -14.43 4.52 -2.56
C TRP A 51 -15.07 3.13 -2.41
N VAL A 52 -14.24 2.08 -2.44
CA VAL A 52 -14.66 0.70 -2.18
C VAL A 52 -13.78 0.06 -1.10
N SER A 53 -14.41 -0.77 -0.25
CA SER A 53 -13.66 -1.59 0.69
C SER A 53 -12.84 -2.65 -0.06
N LYS A 54 -11.64 -2.95 0.45
CA LYS A 54 -10.76 -4.02 -0.09
C LYS A 54 -11.43 -5.39 -0.23
N ARG A 55 -12.53 -5.64 0.50
CA ARG A 55 -13.33 -6.87 0.41
C ARG A 55 -14.05 -7.01 -0.94
N HIS A 56 -14.24 -5.92 -1.66
CA HIS A 56 -14.90 -5.86 -2.97
C HIS A 56 -13.92 -5.60 -4.11
N SER A 57 -12.66 -5.97 -3.94
CA SER A 57 -11.58 -5.68 -4.89
C SER A 57 -10.53 -6.78 -4.93
N VAL A 58 -9.76 -6.81 -6.01
CA VAL A 58 -8.58 -7.65 -6.13
C VAL A 58 -7.45 -7.00 -5.33
N THR A 59 -6.92 -7.70 -4.33
CA THR A 59 -5.79 -7.24 -3.50
C THR A 59 -4.92 -8.43 -3.11
N MET A 60 -3.72 -8.20 -2.57
CA MET A 60 -2.84 -9.28 -2.08
C MET A 60 -3.46 -10.16 -0.98
N LEU A 61 -4.57 -9.70 -0.38
CA LEU A 61 -5.35 -10.52 0.55
C LEU A 61 -5.97 -11.74 -0.14
N ASN A 62 -6.49 -11.60 -1.36
CA ASN A 62 -7.18 -12.66 -2.11
C ASN A 62 -6.47 -13.09 -3.40
N THR A 63 -5.42 -12.36 -3.78
CA THR A 63 -4.63 -12.57 -4.99
C THR A 63 -3.16 -12.25 -4.67
N PRO A 64 -2.44 -13.13 -3.95
CA PRO A 64 -1.09 -12.85 -3.44
C PRO A 64 -0.08 -12.55 -4.57
N TYR A 65 -0.33 -13.10 -5.75
CA TYR A 65 0.46 -12.86 -6.95
C TYR A 65 0.42 -11.41 -7.43
N LEU A 66 -0.45 -10.52 -6.96
CA LEU A 66 -0.42 -9.13 -7.43
C LEU A 66 0.90 -8.39 -7.12
N ALA A 67 1.76 -8.94 -6.24
CA ALA A 67 3.02 -8.33 -5.83
C ALA A 67 4.09 -8.19 -6.93
N TRP A 68 3.95 -8.90 -8.06
CA TRP A 68 4.80 -8.72 -9.25
C TRP A 68 4.14 -7.90 -10.37
N ILE A 69 2.89 -7.46 -10.20
CA ILE A 69 2.21 -6.66 -11.22
C ILE A 69 2.61 -5.21 -10.98
N GLU A 70 3.47 -4.69 -11.85
CA GLU A 70 3.97 -3.33 -11.73
C GLU A 70 2.91 -2.33 -12.19
N SER A 71 2.86 -1.16 -11.56
CA SER A 71 1.91 -0.10 -11.93
C SER A 71 2.56 1.27 -11.90
N GLY A 72 2.45 2.06 -12.96
CA GLY A 72 2.92 3.45 -12.98
C GLY A 72 1.76 4.43 -13.05
N TRP A 73 1.90 5.59 -12.42
CA TRP A 73 0.95 6.70 -12.55
C TRP A 73 1.69 7.95 -13.00
N ASP A 74 1.32 8.47 -14.17
CA ASP A 74 1.77 9.76 -14.66
C ASP A 74 0.67 10.81 -14.41
N PRO A 75 0.82 11.70 -13.42
CA PRO A 75 -0.19 12.70 -13.10
C PRO A 75 -0.29 13.83 -14.14
N GLU A 76 0.77 14.09 -14.91
CA GLU A 76 0.78 15.15 -15.93
C GLU A 76 0.07 14.68 -17.20
N ALA A 77 0.42 13.48 -17.68
CA ALA A 77 -0.25 12.86 -18.83
C ALA A 77 -1.63 12.27 -18.47
N ARG A 78 -1.91 12.09 -17.17
CA ARG A 78 -3.09 11.39 -16.63
C ARG A 78 -3.23 9.95 -17.16
N VAL A 79 -2.09 9.25 -17.25
CA VAL A 79 -2.01 7.88 -17.75
C VAL A 79 -1.60 6.91 -16.65
N LEU A 80 -2.44 5.90 -16.42
CA LEU A 80 -2.10 4.72 -15.62
C LEU A 80 -1.42 3.68 -16.52
N SER A 81 -0.32 3.09 -16.08
CA SER A 81 0.30 1.94 -16.74
C SER A 81 0.29 0.73 -15.81
N VAL A 82 0.11 -0.46 -16.39
CA VAL A 82 0.21 -1.74 -15.68
C VAL A 82 1.05 -2.68 -16.52
N THR A 83 2.07 -3.29 -15.91
CA THR A 83 2.99 -4.23 -16.57
C THR A 83 2.88 -5.61 -15.94
N VAL A 84 2.62 -6.62 -16.77
CA VAL A 84 2.53 -8.03 -16.38
C VAL A 84 3.46 -8.84 -17.26
N LYS A 85 4.47 -9.49 -16.68
CA LYS A 85 5.45 -10.33 -17.42
C LYS A 85 6.09 -9.60 -18.63
N GLY A 86 6.41 -8.31 -18.46
CA GLY A 86 7.01 -7.47 -19.49
C GLY A 86 6.04 -6.91 -20.54
N GLN A 87 4.75 -7.26 -20.48
CA GLN A 87 3.71 -6.63 -21.30
C GLN A 87 3.08 -5.47 -20.55
N THR A 88 3.18 -4.27 -21.10
CA THR A 88 2.57 -3.06 -20.54
C THR A 88 1.28 -2.72 -21.28
N ARG A 89 0.24 -2.38 -20.51
CA ARG A 89 -0.99 -1.74 -20.98
C ARG A 89 -1.19 -0.43 -20.23
N THR A 90 -1.86 0.51 -20.87
CA THR A 90 -2.12 1.84 -20.31
C THR A 90 -3.61 2.14 -20.33
N ALA A 91 -4.07 2.96 -19.40
CA ALA A 91 -5.37 3.60 -19.44
C ALA A 91 -5.20 5.12 -19.32
N GLU A 92 -5.74 5.85 -20.28
CA GLU A 92 -6.02 7.27 -20.11
C GLU A 92 -7.16 7.41 -19.10
N VAL A 93 -6.90 8.04 -17.97
CA VAL A 93 -7.81 7.99 -16.81
C VAL A 93 -9.15 8.67 -17.06
N ASP A 94 -9.18 9.63 -17.98
CA ASP A 94 -10.37 10.38 -18.37
C ASP A 94 -11.11 9.77 -19.57
N ASP A 95 -10.56 8.72 -20.21
CA ASP A 95 -11.17 8.03 -21.33
C ASP A 95 -11.80 6.70 -20.90
N GLN A 96 -13.14 6.62 -20.98
CA GLN A 96 -13.87 5.46 -20.50
C GLN A 96 -13.55 4.19 -21.30
N ALA A 97 -13.27 4.29 -22.60
CA ALA A 97 -12.94 3.13 -23.43
C ALA A 97 -11.59 2.53 -23.03
N SER A 98 -10.56 3.37 -22.87
CA SER A 98 -9.21 3.00 -22.42
C SER A 98 -9.23 2.33 -21.04
N ARG A 99 -10.04 2.86 -20.11
CA ARG A 99 -10.25 2.24 -18.79
C ARG A 99 -10.90 0.86 -18.88
N MET A 100 -11.88 0.68 -19.79
CA MET A 100 -12.54 -0.60 -20.00
C MET A 100 -11.57 -1.63 -20.58
N GLU A 101 -10.77 -1.26 -21.58
CA GLU A 101 -9.76 -2.13 -22.17
C GLU A 101 -8.74 -2.61 -21.13
N LEU A 102 -8.25 -1.72 -20.27
CA LEU A 102 -7.34 -2.11 -19.18
C LEU A 102 -8.03 -3.00 -18.15
N SER A 103 -9.30 -2.75 -17.86
CA SER A 103 -10.09 -3.55 -16.90
C SER A 103 -10.36 -4.97 -17.41
N ASP A 104 -10.69 -5.12 -18.69
CA ASP A 104 -10.89 -6.43 -19.32
C ASP A 104 -9.58 -7.22 -19.35
N TRP A 105 -8.48 -6.58 -19.76
CA TRP A 105 -7.16 -7.22 -19.74
C TRP A 105 -6.75 -7.65 -18.32
N MET A 106 -6.99 -6.82 -17.31
CA MET A 106 -6.71 -7.18 -15.92
C MET A 106 -7.62 -8.30 -15.40
N THR A 107 -8.85 -8.41 -15.90
CA THR A 107 -9.75 -9.53 -15.60
C THR A 107 -9.13 -10.84 -16.10
N ASP A 108 -8.67 -10.87 -17.35
CA ASP A 108 -7.99 -12.03 -17.94
C ASP A 108 -6.71 -12.39 -17.18
N VAL A 109 -5.88 -11.39 -16.85
CA VAL A 109 -4.66 -11.58 -16.05
C VAL A 109 -5.00 -12.26 -14.73
N VAL A 110 -5.99 -11.73 -13.98
CA VAL A 110 -6.35 -12.25 -12.66
C VAL A 110 -6.96 -13.65 -12.74
N LEU A 111 -7.79 -13.94 -13.73
CA LEU A 111 -8.33 -15.29 -13.97
C LEU A 111 -7.24 -16.33 -14.23
N GLY A 112 -6.15 -15.90 -14.90
CA GLY A 112 -4.97 -16.71 -15.17
C GLY A 112 -4.07 -16.98 -13.95
N LEU A 113 -4.27 -16.29 -12.83
CA LEU A 113 -3.47 -16.50 -11.62
C LEU A 113 -3.93 -17.75 -10.84
N PRO A 114 -3.01 -18.47 -10.17
CA PRO A 114 -3.33 -19.70 -9.43
C PRO A 114 -4.37 -19.49 -8.32
N GLU A 115 -4.19 -18.43 -7.52
CA GLU A 115 -5.10 -18.00 -6.46
C GLU A 115 -5.70 -16.66 -6.87
N ASN A 116 -7.02 -16.64 -7.10
CA ASN A 116 -7.74 -15.44 -7.49
C ASN A 116 -9.21 -15.46 -7.00
N PRO A 117 -9.84 -14.28 -6.83
CA PRO A 117 -11.20 -14.16 -6.35
C PRO A 117 -12.27 -14.32 -7.44
N LEU A 118 -11.91 -14.43 -8.72
CA LEU A 118 -12.86 -14.39 -9.84
C LEU A 118 -13.38 -15.77 -10.21
N ARG A 119 -12.55 -16.81 -10.10
CA ARG A 119 -12.92 -18.18 -10.50
C ARG A 119 -14.17 -18.67 -9.76
N GLY A 120 -15.19 -19.04 -10.54
CA GLY A 120 -16.48 -19.51 -10.02
C GLY A 120 -17.36 -18.41 -9.43
N ARG A 121 -17.06 -17.13 -9.72
CA ARG A 121 -17.75 -15.95 -9.21
C ARG A 121 -18.01 -14.94 -10.36
N PRO A 122 -18.85 -15.30 -11.36
CA PRO A 122 -19.09 -14.45 -12.53
C PRO A 122 -19.65 -13.06 -12.17
N GLU A 123 -20.28 -12.91 -11.00
CA GLU A 123 -20.73 -11.60 -10.50
C GLU A 123 -19.59 -10.62 -10.20
N ARG A 124 -18.35 -11.12 -10.08
CA ARG A 124 -17.17 -10.28 -9.84
C ARG A 124 -16.52 -9.79 -11.14
N GLU A 125 -17.00 -10.25 -12.29
CA GLU A 125 -16.47 -9.92 -13.61
C GLU A 125 -17.41 -8.97 -14.39
N PRO A 126 -16.85 -8.15 -15.30
CA PRO A 126 -15.43 -7.83 -15.40
C PRO A 126 -14.96 -7.06 -14.15
N LEU A 127 -13.65 -7.03 -13.92
CA LEU A 127 -13.08 -6.06 -13.00
C LEU A 127 -13.40 -4.65 -13.47
N ARG A 128 -13.37 -3.69 -12.55
CA ARG A 128 -13.52 -2.27 -12.87
C ARG A 128 -12.38 -1.48 -12.27
N LEU A 129 -11.67 -0.76 -13.12
CA LEU A 129 -10.74 0.27 -12.67
C LEU A 129 -11.53 1.42 -12.04
N LEU A 130 -11.32 1.63 -10.74
CA LEU A 130 -11.80 2.81 -10.02
C LEU A 130 -10.63 3.73 -9.67
N GLY A 131 -10.92 5.01 -9.47
CA GLY A 131 -9.93 6.05 -9.22
C GLY A 131 -9.64 6.93 -10.43
N ASP A 132 -9.18 8.14 -10.12
CA ASP A 132 -9.00 9.29 -11.02
C ASP A 132 -7.63 9.99 -10.85
N GLY A 133 -6.74 9.40 -10.02
CA GLY A 133 -5.48 10.00 -9.60
C GLY A 133 -5.55 10.73 -8.26
N GLU A 134 -6.74 11.14 -7.82
CA GLU A 134 -6.98 11.92 -6.61
C GLU A 134 -7.61 11.07 -5.49
N ALA A 135 -8.43 10.09 -5.85
CA ALA A 135 -8.98 9.12 -4.90
C ALA A 135 -7.89 8.43 -4.09
N ARG A 136 -8.21 7.93 -2.89
CA ARG A 136 -7.27 7.17 -2.04
C ARG A 136 -7.95 5.91 -1.52
N PHE A 137 -7.62 4.78 -2.15
CA PHE A 137 -8.13 3.47 -1.75
C PHE A 137 -7.28 2.87 -0.63
N THR A 138 -7.29 3.49 0.54
CA THR A 138 -6.66 2.98 1.77
C THR A 138 -7.57 1.98 2.50
N ASP A 139 -7.11 1.40 3.62
CA ASP A 139 -7.87 0.38 4.37
C ASP A 139 -8.82 0.96 5.42
N ARG A 140 -8.48 2.10 6.04
CA ARG A 140 -9.21 2.68 7.19
C ARG A 140 -9.69 4.13 7.00
N GLY A 141 -9.26 4.81 5.93
CA GLY A 141 -9.69 6.18 5.60
C GLY A 141 -8.70 6.92 4.69
N PRO A 142 -9.15 7.84 3.83
CA PRO A 142 -8.41 8.32 2.66
C PRO A 142 -7.15 9.17 2.94
N THR A 143 -6.78 9.42 4.20
CA THR A 143 -5.84 10.50 4.56
C THR A 143 -4.61 10.06 5.34
N GLN A 144 -4.38 8.75 5.52
CA GLN A 144 -3.31 8.25 6.37
C GLN A 144 -2.09 7.80 5.58
N ILE A 145 -0.91 8.19 6.07
CA ILE A 145 0.37 7.59 5.68
C ILE A 145 0.71 6.45 6.64
N SER A 146 1.69 5.63 6.27
CA SER A 146 2.11 4.48 7.08
C SER A 146 3.63 4.41 7.21
N LEU A 147 4.11 4.14 8.44
CA LEU A 147 5.53 4.06 8.78
C LEU A 147 5.84 2.79 9.58
N GLY A 148 7.09 2.35 9.59
CA GLY A 148 7.52 1.22 10.42
C GLY A 148 9.04 1.13 10.52
N GLY A 149 9.52 0.54 11.61
CA GLY A 149 10.93 0.56 11.95
C GLY A 149 11.76 -0.58 11.36
N LEU A 150 12.98 -0.28 10.91
CA LEU A 150 13.95 -1.30 10.49
C LEU A 150 14.38 -2.19 11.67
N SER A 151 14.54 -1.62 12.88
CA SER A 151 14.85 -2.40 14.07
C SER A 151 13.71 -3.35 14.47
N SER A 152 12.46 -2.93 14.30
CA SER A 152 11.26 -3.76 14.52
C SER A 152 11.17 -4.89 13.49
N LEU A 153 11.51 -4.60 12.23
CA LEU A 153 11.64 -5.62 11.19
C LEU A 153 12.73 -6.65 11.52
N ALA A 154 13.90 -6.19 11.98
CA ALA A 154 15.01 -7.08 12.33
C ALA A 154 14.65 -8.02 13.48
N ASP A 155 13.97 -7.53 14.52
CA ASP A 155 13.45 -8.36 15.61
C ASP A 155 12.43 -9.39 15.10
N LEU A 156 11.48 -8.96 14.26
CA LEU A 156 10.51 -9.86 13.65
C LEU A 156 11.19 -10.94 12.79
N SER A 157 12.20 -10.58 12.00
CA SER A 157 13.00 -11.53 11.21
C SER A 157 13.70 -12.57 12.09
N GLU A 158 14.29 -12.13 13.21
CA GLU A 158 14.92 -13.03 14.18
C GLU A 158 13.89 -14.03 14.74
N LYS A 159 12.72 -13.54 15.16
CA LYS A 159 11.64 -14.41 15.68
C LYS A 159 11.03 -15.33 14.64
N ALA A 160 10.93 -14.87 13.39
CA ALA A 160 10.46 -15.69 12.28
C ALA A 160 11.50 -16.75 11.86
N GLY A 161 12.77 -16.59 12.25
CA GLY A 161 13.88 -17.45 11.84
C GLY A 161 14.24 -17.31 10.35
N VAL A 162 13.79 -16.24 9.70
CA VAL A 162 13.99 -15.94 8.27
C VAL A 162 14.00 -14.44 8.06
N ASP A 163 14.74 -13.96 7.05
CA ASP A 163 14.72 -12.56 6.69
C ASP A 163 13.35 -12.14 6.12
N VAL A 164 12.68 -11.23 6.83
CA VAL A 164 11.39 -10.68 6.44
C VAL A 164 11.58 -9.39 5.68
N ASP A 165 11.05 -9.33 4.47
CA ASP A 165 11.11 -8.14 3.63
C ASP A 165 10.07 -7.09 4.04
N MET A 166 10.51 -5.85 4.26
CA MET A 166 9.67 -4.70 4.64
C MET A 166 8.50 -4.46 3.67
N ARG A 167 8.67 -4.78 2.38
CA ARG A 167 7.66 -4.57 1.33
C ARG A 167 6.38 -5.36 1.57
N ARG A 168 6.43 -6.43 2.38
CA ARG A 168 5.25 -7.20 2.82
C ARG A 168 4.24 -6.35 3.59
N PHE A 169 4.74 -5.37 4.34
CA PHE A 169 3.91 -4.48 5.16
C PHE A 169 3.33 -3.31 4.38
N ARG A 170 3.77 -3.10 3.14
CA ARG A 170 3.28 -2.05 2.23
C ARG A 170 3.21 -0.66 2.88
N LEU A 171 4.21 -0.35 3.69
CA LEU A 171 4.37 0.94 4.35
C LEU A 171 4.77 2.01 3.33
N ASN A 172 4.47 3.29 3.61
CA ASN A 172 4.98 4.40 2.80
C ASN A 172 6.40 4.78 3.20
N PHE A 173 6.75 4.62 4.48
CA PHE A 173 8.08 4.96 4.99
C PHE A 173 8.66 3.85 5.84
N SER A 174 9.95 3.56 5.65
CA SER A 174 10.77 2.83 6.61
C SER A 174 11.61 3.80 7.40
N VAL A 175 11.74 3.57 8.70
CA VAL A 175 12.46 4.47 9.61
C VAL A 175 13.61 3.71 10.25
N ASP A 176 14.76 4.36 10.38
CA ASP A 176 15.92 3.85 11.11
C ASP A 176 16.22 4.68 12.37
N GLY A 177 16.80 4.01 13.37
CA GLY A 177 17.23 4.62 14.63
C GLY A 177 16.15 4.82 15.69
N LEU A 178 14.99 4.16 15.58
CA LEU A 178 13.90 4.22 16.58
C LEU A 178 13.99 3.18 17.70
N GLY A 179 14.86 2.16 17.57
CA GLY A 179 14.84 0.98 18.43
C GLY A 179 13.74 -0.02 18.05
N GLN A 180 13.76 -1.23 18.64
CA GLN A 180 12.75 -2.26 18.35
C GLN A 180 11.38 -1.79 18.85
N TRP A 181 10.36 -1.82 17.98
CA TRP A 181 8.97 -1.49 18.26
C TRP A 181 8.72 -0.05 18.73
N GLY A 182 9.73 0.82 18.65
CA GLY A 182 9.68 2.19 19.13
C GLY A 182 8.68 3.08 18.38
N GLU A 183 8.23 2.67 17.19
CA GLU A 183 7.18 3.41 16.47
C GLU A 183 5.85 3.43 17.23
N PHE A 184 5.57 2.43 18.08
CA PHE A 184 4.34 2.37 18.87
C PHE A 184 4.30 3.43 19.98
N ASP A 185 5.46 3.86 20.47
CA ASP A 185 5.56 4.93 21.47
C ASP A 185 5.18 6.31 20.89
N TRP A 186 4.97 6.41 19.58
CA TRP A 186 4.55 7.65 18.92
C TRP A 186 3.03 7.77 18.83
N VAL A 187 2.25 6.75 19.16
CA VAL A 187 0.79 6.84 19.07
C VAL A 187 0.28 7.98 19.95
N GLY A 188 -0.46 8.91 19.34
CA GLY A 188 -0.95 10.14 19.97
C GLY A 188 0.04 11.30 19.96
N LYS A 189 1.22 11.15 19.36
CA LYS A 189 2.29 12.15 19.30
C LYS A 189 2.45 12.74 17.92
N ARG A 190 3.07 13.92 17.89
CA ARG A 190 3.48 14.59 16.67
C ARG A 190 4.94 14.34 16.37
N VAL A 191 5.23 14.17 15.09
CA VAL A 191 6.58 13.90 14.58
C VAL A 191 6.87 14.87 13.45
N LYS A 192 7.97 15.60 13.57
CA LYS A 192 8.52 16.40 12.48
C LYS A 192 9.42 15.54 11.60
N ILE A 193 9.35 15.76 10.29
CA ILE A 193 10.17 15.09 9.29
C ILE A 193 10.81 16.18 8.41
N GLY A 194 12.14 16.14 8.30
CA GLY A 194 12.88 17.18 7.59
C GLY A 194 12.63 18.57 8.20
N GLU A 195 12.56 19.59 7.35
CA GLU A 195 12.42 20.98 7.80
C GLU A 195 10.98 21.41 8.07
N THR A 196 10.01 20.88 7.31
CA THR A 196 8.66 21.46 7.24
C THR A 196 7.53 20.49 7.53
N VAL A 197 7.73 19.19 7.32
CA VAL A 197 6.63 18.21 7.39
C VAL A 197 6.35 17.87 8.86
N GLU A 198 5.06 17.82 9.20
CA GLU A 198 4.59 17.38 10.51
C GLU A 198 3.46 16.38 10.34
N ILE A 199 3.56 15.27 11.08
CA ILE A 199 2.56 14.21 11.10
C ILE A 199 2.10 13.95 12.54
N GLU A 200 0.88 13.45 12.70
CA GLU A 200 0.34 12.96 13.97
C GLU A 200 0.12 11.45 13.84
N VAL A 201 0.80 10.66 14.67
CA VAL A 201 0.66 9.20 14.63
C VAL A 201 -0.60 8.80 15.39
N THR A 202 -1.51 8.10 14.72
CA THR A 202 -2.86 7.89 15.22
C THR A 202 -3.09 6.50 15.80
N ALA A 203 -2.46 5.46 15.25
CA ALA A 203 -2.65 4.09 15.74
C ALA A 203 -1.56 3.13 15.23
N PRO A 204 -1.36 1.98 15.90
CA PRO A 204 -0.71 0.82 15.30
C PRO A 204 -1.49 0.26 14.12
N ILE A 205 -0.79 -0.29 13.13
CA ILE A 205 -1.41 -0.92 11.97
C ILE A 205 -1.54 -2.43 12.21
N GLN A 206 -2.79 -2.85 12.45
CA GLN A 206 -3.12 -4.27 12.48
C GLN A 206 -2.99 -4.88 11.10
N ARG A 207 -2.14 -5.90 10.98
CA ARG A 207 -1.87 -6.60 9.73
C ARG A 207 -2.94 -7.63 9.42
N CYS A 208 -3.03 -7.98 8.14
CA CYS A 208 -3.92 -9.01 7.63
C CYS A 208 -3.10 -9.97 6.77
N ASN A 209 -3.67 -11.10 6.37
CA ASN A 209 -3.00 -12.16 5.60
C ASN A 209 -2.34 -11.70 4.28
N ALA A 210 -2.55 -10.46 3.84
CA ALA A 210 -1.76 -9.89 2.75
C ALA A 210 -0.24 -9.90 3.03
N VAL A 211 0.20 -9.80 4.29
CA VAL A 211 1.64 -9.82 4.63
C VAL A 211 2.29 -11.19 4.38
N ASN A 212 1.48 -12.26 4.27
CA ASN A 212 1.94 -13.60 3.94
C ASN A 212 2.29 -13.75 2.45
N ALA A 213 1.91 -12.79 1.61
CA ALA A 213 2.27 -12.79 0.19
C ALA A 213 3.75 -12.41 0.01
N SER A 214 4.43 -13.13 -0.86
CA SER A 214 5.81 -12.84 -1.27
C SER A 214 5.86 -11.50 -2.01
N PRO A 215 6.79 -10.59 -1.65
CA PRO A 215 6.98 -9.35 -2.38
C PRO A 215 7.54 -9.56 -3.79
N THR A 216 8.04 -10.75 -4.12
CA THR A 216 8.54 -11.11 -5.47
C THR A 216 7.48 -11.80 -6.32
N GLY A 217 6.26 -12.00 -5.81
CA GLY A 217 5.12 -12.51 -6.58
C GLY A 217 4.96 -14.01 -6.63
N GLU A 218 5.64 -14.77 -5.77
CA GLU A 218 5.59 -16.25 -5.75
C GLU A 218 4.37 -16.84 -5.01
N GLY A 219 3.33 -16.04 -4.76
CA GLY A 219 2.19 -16.44 -3.96
C GLY A 219 2.44 -16.21 -2.47
N ARG A 220 2.07 -17.16 -1.62
CA ARG A 220 2.28 -17.07 -0.16
C ARG A 220 3.42 -17.97 0.27
N ASP A 221 4.38 -17.41 0.96
CA ASP A 221 5.64 -18.07 1.33
C ASP A 221 5.97 -17.97 2.83
N MET A 222 5.20 -17.20 3.59
CA MET A 222 5.38 -17.02 5.03
C MET A 222 4.04 -16.97 5.76
N ASP A 223 4.03 -17.33 7.04
CA ASP A 223 2.87 -17.14 7.93
C ASP A 223 3.19 -16.13 9.03
N LEU A 224 3.41 -14.87 8.63
CA LEU A 224 3.79 -13.79 9.54
C LEU A 224 2.68 -13.46 10.54
N MET A 225 1.41 -13.73 10.19
CA MET A 225 0.30 -13.55 11.12
C MET A 225 0.42 -14.49 12.33
N LYS A 226 0.85 -15.73 12.11
CA LYS A 226 1.12 -16.67 13.18
C LYS A 226 2.32 -16.25 14.03
N VAL A 227 3.40 -15.78 13.40
CA VAL A 227 4.60 -15.29 14.11
C VAL A 227 4.24 -14.08 14.98
N LEU A 228 3.59 -13.07 14.40
CA LEU A 228 3.19 -11.86 15.13
C LEU A 228 2.35 -12.20 16.37
N ASN A 229 1.33 -13.05 16.20
CA ASN A 229 0.47 -13.43 17.31
C ASN A 229 1.19 -14.27 18.38
N ALA A 230 2.05 -15.21 17.97
CA ALA A 230 2.74 -16.11 18.90
C ALA A 230 3.82 -15.40 19.73
N GLU A 231 4.55 -14.48 19.11
CA GLU A 231 5.74 -13.86 19.71
C GLU A 231 5.42 -12.55 20.43
N TYR A 232 4.39 -11.81 19.97
CA TYR A 232 4.06 -10.48 20.51
C TYR A 232 2.63 -10.39 21.09
N GLY A 233 1.78 -11.41 20.88
CA GLY A 233 0.39 -11.41 21.37
C GLY A 233 -0.54 -10.46 20.63
N HIS A 234 -0.10 -9.88 19.51
CA HIS A 234 -0.89 -8.99 18.66
C HIS A 234 -0.55 -9.20 17.18
N LEU A 235 -1.27 -8.50 16.30
CA LEU A 235 -1.09 -8.58 14.84
C LEU A 235 -0.53 -7.29 14.23
N ASP A 236 -0.07 -6.38 15.08
CA ASP A 236 0.40 -5.06 14.68
C ASP A 236 1.85 -5.08 14.19
N PHE A 237 2.13 -4.25 13.20
CA PHE A 237 3.50 -3.90 12.77
C PHE A 237 3.44 -2.52 12.14
N GLY A 238 4.31 -1.58 12.50
CA GLY A 238 4.23 -0.20 12.00
C GLY A 238 2.99 0.58 12.47
N VAL A 239 2.94 1.86 12.14
CA VAL A 239 1.92 2.82 12.58
C VAL A 239 1.35 3.62 11.41
N GLU A 240 0.11 4.07 11.57
CA GLU A 240 -0.56 5.01 10.68
C GLU A 240 -0.52 6.43 11.26
N ALA A 241 -0.42 7.43 10.38
CA ALA A 241 -0.35 8.82 10.78
C ALA A 241 -1.12 9.73 9.81
N ASN A 242 -1.66 10.83 10.35
CA ASN A 242 -2.24 11.90 9.57
C ASN A 242 -1.19 12.96 9.25
N VAL A 243 -1.26 13.54 8.05
CA VAL A 243 -0.41 14.68 7.67
C VAL A 243 -1.02 15.96 8.24
N ILE A 244 -0.27 16.66 9.09
CA ILE A 244 -0.67 17.93 9.71
C ILE A 244 -0.14 19.09 8.89
N VAL A 245 1.15 19.05 8.53
CA VAL A 245 1.80 19.99 7.62
C VAL A 245 2.41 19.21 6.47
N GLY A 246 2.00 19.55 5.25
CA GLY A 246 2.49 18.92 4.03
C GLY A 246 3.85 19.42 3.57
N GLY A 247 4.43 18.69 2.63
CA GLY A 247 5.75 18.96 2.08
C GLY A 247 6.35 17.71 1.46
N GLU A 248 7.56 17.84 0.97
CA GLU A 248 8.29 16.72 0.39
C GLU A 248 9.14 16.04 1.47
N VAL A 249 9.01 14.71 1.58
CA VAL A 249 9.83 13.87 2.45
C VAL A 249 10.81 13.08 1.59
N ARG A 250 12.10 13.16 1.91
CA ARG A 250 13.20 12.48 1.22
C ARG A 250 13.78 11.35 2.05
N VAL A 251 14.37 10.37 1.38
CA VAL A 251 15.28 9.43 2.05
C VAL A 251 16.43 10.20 2.68
N GLY A 252 16.71 9.92 3.95
CA GLY A 252 17.71 10.61 4.78
C GLY A 252 17.15 11.76 5.61
N ASP A 253 15.90 12.17 5.43
CA ASP A 253 15.30 13.22 6.27
C ASP A 253 15.26 12.79 7.73
N GLU A 254 15.79 13.63 8.62
CA GLU A 254 15.71 13.42 10.06
C GLU A 254 14.28 13.57 10.56
N MET A 255 13.96 12.78 11.58
CA MET A 255 12.68 12.75 12.25
C MET A 255 12.88 13.06 13.73
N THR A 256 11.99 13.85 14.31
CA THR A 256 12.02 14.19 15.74
C THR A 256 10.60 14.21 16.29
N VAL A 257 10.37 13.49 17.40
CA VAL A 257 9.13 13.57 18.16
C VAL A 257 9.08 14.94 18.84
N VAL A 258 8.00 15.69 18.66
CA VAL A 258 7.88 17.05 19.19
C VAL A 258 7.06 17.14 20.48
N ASP A 259 6.09 16.23 20.64
CA ASP A 259 5.16 16.17 21.78
C ASP A 259 5.04 14.74 22.30
#